data_AF-A0A521L2R2-F1
#
_entry.id   AF-A0A521L2R2-F1
#
_cell.length_a   1.000
_cell.length_b   1.000
_cell.length_c   1.000
_cell.angle_alpha   90.00
_cell.angle_beta   90.00
_cell.angle_gamma   90.00
#
_symmetry.space_group_name_H-M   'P 1'
#
loop_
_entity.id
_entity.type
_entity.pdbx_description
1 polymer ?
#
loop_
_entity_poly.entity_id
_entity_poly.type
_entity_poly.pdbx_seq_one_letter_code
_entity_poly.pdbx_strand_id
1 'polypeptide(L)'
;MSKFEYVKLADAIAADITNGTLRPGDRLPPQRDFAYDRGIAVSTASRVYTELLRRGLVVGEVGRGTFISGDVRRPVETMSEPVEARINFEANYPLLPQQWAMIAKSLAGLERIDTLESALRVSTSTGTKSARVAAAAYLARKDYAPQPEQIFFTSNGKQSLAAA
;
A
#
# COMPACT_ATOMS: atom_id res chain seq x y z
N MET A 1 10.71 10.53 31.86
CA MET A 1 9.45 9.80 31.57
C MET A 1 9.80 8.58 30.72
N SER A 2 9.35 7.38 31.12
CA SER A 2 9.80 6.10 30.53
C SER A 2 9.20 5.85 29.15
N LYS A 3 9.91 5.12 28.27
CA LYS A 3 9.41 4.65 26.95
C LYS A 3 8.05 3.95 27.07
N PHE A 4 7.78 3.32 28.21
CA PHE A 4 6.54 2.60 28.46
C PHE A 4 5.30 3.50 28.62
N GLU A 5 5.44 4.75 29.04
CA GLU A 5 4.28 5.60 29.38
C GLU A 5 3.52 6.12 28.15
N TYR A 6 4.23 6.61 27.12
CA TYR A 6 3.56 7.05 25.90
C TYR A 6 3.00 5.87 25.08
N VAL A 7 3.61 4.70 25.19
CA VAL A 7 3.13 3.47 24.52
C VAL A 7 1.82 3.03 25.14
N LYS A 8 1.70 2.99 26.47
CA LYS A 8 0.44 2.70 27.16
C LYS A 8 -0.68 3.65 26.76
N LEU A 9 -0.37 4.94 26.62
CA LEU A 9 -1.35 5.94 26.16
C LEU A 9 -1.78 5.69 24.71
N ALA A 10 -0.85 5.32 23.82
CA ALA A 10 -1.18 4.94 22.45
C ALA A 10 -1.99 3.65 22.39
N ASP A 11 -1.72 2.68 23.27
CA ASP A 11 -2.47 1.43 23.39
C ASP A 11 -3.91 1.67 23.86
N ALA A 12 -4.11 2.58 24.81
CA ALA A 12 -5.45 2.97 25.27
C ALA A 12 -6.27 3.57 24.13
N ILE A 13 -5.69 4.49 23.34
CA ILE A 13 -6.37 5.07 22.17
C ILE A 13 -6.65 3.99 21.12
N ALA A 14 -5.72 3.06 20.89
CA ALA A 14 -5.94 1.95 19.97
C ALA A 14 -7.13 1.06 20.41
N ALA A 15 -7.28 0.83 21.71
CA ALA A 15 -8.42 0.10 22.27
C ALA A 15 -9.73 0.86 22.07
N ASP A 16 -9.75 2.18 22.28
CA ASP A 16 -10.92 3.03 22.04
C ASP A 16 -11.36 3.00 20.57
N ILE A 17 -10.40 2.97 19.63
CA ILE A 17 -10.70 2.82 18.20
C ILE A 17 -11.27 1.42 17.91
N THR A 18 -10.65 0.39 18.46
CA THR A 18 -11.07 -1.02 18.25
C THR A 18 -12.48 -1.29 18.78
N ASN A 19 -12.82 -0.68 19.92
CA ASN A 19 -14.13 -0.82 20.56
C ASN A 19 -15.19 0.11 19.95
N GLY A 20 -14.83 0.95 18.97
CA GLY A 20 -15.74 1.86 18.28
C GLY A 20 -16.09 3.14 19.04
N THR A 21 -15.45 3.41 20.18
CA THR A 21 -15.57 4.68 20.91
C THR A 21 -15.06 5.84 20.06
N LEU A 22 -13.94 5.63 19.36
CA LEU A 22 -13.40 6.54 18.36
C LEU A 22 -13.60 5.91 16.98
N ARG A 23 -14.32 6.60 16.11
CA ARG A 23 -14.69 6.10 14.78
C ARG A 23 -13.74 6.64 13.71
N PRO A 24 -13.56 5.91 12.61
CA PRO A 24 -12.93 6.45 11.40
C PRO A 24 -13.43 7.85 11.04
N GLY A 25 -12.49 8.77 10.80
CA GLY A 25 -12.80 10.16 10.48
C GLY A 25 -13.03 11.08 11.69
N ASP A 26 -13.11 10.55 12.90
CA ASP A 26 -13.13 11.39 14.10
C ASP A 26 -11.80 12.15 14.23
N ARG A 27 -11.88 13.42 14.64
CA ARG A 27 -10.70 14.27 14.80
C ARG A 27 -10.12 14.11 16.21
N LEU A 28 -8.83 13.80 16.29
CA LEU A 28 -8.10 13.88 17.54
C LEU A 28 -7.84 15.34 17.95
N PRO A 29 -7.83 15.64 19.26
CA PRO A 29 -7.50 16.98 19.74
C PRO A 29 -6.12 17.45 19.24
N PRO A 30 -5.86 18.76 19.16
CA PRO A 30 -4.51 19.27 19.00
C PRO A 30 -3.59 18.72 20.11
N GLN A 31 -2.32 18.45 19.81
CA GLN A 31 -1.38 17.83 20.78
C GLN A 31 -1.24 18.62 22.08
N ARG A 32 -1.39 19.96 22.03
CA ARG A 32 -1.36 20.82 23.23
C ARG A 32 -2.58 20.59 24.12
N ASP A 33 -3.76 20.52 23.52
CA ASP A 33 -5.02 20.30 24.24
C ASP A 33 -5.05 18.87 24.80
N PHE A 34 -4.65 17.89 23.98
CA PHE A 34 -4.49 16.51 24.42
C PHE A 34 -3.54 16.37 25.62
N ALA A 35 -2.44 17.12 25.61
CA ALA A 35 -1.47 17.13 26.69
C ALA A 35 -2.07 17.75 27.96
N TYR A 36 -2.78 18.87 27.82
CA TYR A 36 -3.46 19.56 28.91
C TYR A 36 -4.51 18.68 29.58
N ASP A 37 -5.42 18.10 28.79
CA ASP A 37 -6.54 17.26 29.28
C ASP A 37 -6.05 16.03 30.06
N ARG A 38 -4.86 15.52 29.70
CA ARG A 38 -4.27 14.33 30.32
C ARG A 38 -3.18 14.64 31.34
N GLY A 39 -2.86 15.92 31.57
CA GLY A 39 -1.81 16.33 32.51
C GLY A 39 -0.42 15.81 32.14
N ILE A 40 -0.12 15.68 30.84
CA ILE A 40 1.19 15.19 30.34
C ILE A 40 1.97 16.30 29.65
N ALA A 41 3.28 16.10 29.50
CA ALA A 41 4.10 17.03 28.73
C ALA A 41 3.72 16.98 27.22
N VAL A 42 3.75 18.14 26.54
CA VAL A 42 3.47 18.23 25.10
C VAL A 42 4.39 17.32 24.28
N SER A 43 5.67 17.19 24.67
CA SER A 43 6.61 16.27 24.02
C SER A 43 6.18 14.79 24.14
N THR A 44 5.44 14.43 25.19
CA THR A 44 4.88 13.09 25.37
C THR A 44 3.66 12.90 24.48
N ALA A 45 2.77 13.90 24.40
CA ALA A 45 1.66 13.90 23.44
C ALA A 45 2.17 13.76 22.00
N SER A 46 3.23 14.48 21.61
CA SER A 46 3.85 14.32 20.29
C SER A 46 4.31 12.87 20.04
N ARG A 47 4.92 12.22 21.04
CA ARG A 47 5.35 10.81 20.91
C ARG A 47 4.17 9.84 20.80
N VAL A 48 3.07 10.08 21.51
CA VAL A 48 1.82 9.32 21.36
C VAL A 48 1.30 9.43 19.93
N TYR A 49 1.23 10.65 19.39
CA TYR A 49 0.69 10.89 18.04
C TYR A 49 1.59 10.28 16.97
N THR A 50 2.91 10.40 17.12
CA THR A 50 3.87 9.73 16.24
C THR A 50 3.71 8.21 16.29
N GLU A 51 3.47 7.62 17.46
CA GLU A 51 3.26 6.17 17.59
C GLU A 51 1.94 5.72 16.96
N LEU A 52 0.86 6.50 17.12
CA LEU A 52 -0.42 6.23 16.46
C LEU A 52 -0.30 6.32 14.93
N LEU A 53 0.42 7.34 14.41
CA LEU A 53 0.75 7.49 13.00
C LEU A 53 1.55 6.28 12.49
N ARG A 54 2.59 5.88 13.23
CA ARG A 54 3.44 4.72 12.90
C ARG A 54 2.64 3.41 12.84
N ARG A 55 1.58 3.29 13.66
CA ARG A 55 0.67 2.14 13.68
C ARG A 55 -0.43 2.21 12.61
N GLY A 56 -0.53 3.31 11.86
CA GLY A 56 -1.57 3.52 10.86
C GLY A 56 -2.96 3.76 11.46
N LEU A 57 -3.05 4.06 12.76
CA LEU A 57 -4.32 4.27 13.46
C LEU A 57 -4.88 5.69 13.25
N VAL A 58 -4.01 6.63 12.84
CA VAL A 58 -4.39 8.02 12.57
C VAL A 58 -3.66 8.55 11.34
N VAL A 59 -4.24 9.56 10.71
CA VAL A 59 -3.67 10.30 9.57
C VAL A 59 -3.58 11.78 9.93
N GLY A 60 -2.45 12.40 9.59
CA GLY A 60 -2.26 13.85 9.72
C GLY A 60 -2.61 14.57 8.42
N GLU A 61 -3.48 15.57 8.50
CA GLU A 61 -3.83 16.45 7.40
C GLU A 61 -3.34 17.88 7.67
N VAL A 62 -2.56 18.44 6.75
CA VAL A 62 -1.98 19.79 6.89
C VAL A 62 -3.11 20.82 7.02
N GLY A 63 -3.07 21.62 8.08
CA GLY A 63 -4.07 22.66 8.37
C GLY A 63 -5.41 22.16 8.94
N ARG A 64 -5.72 20.87 8.82
CA ARG A 64 -6.99 20.29 9.30
C ARG A 64 -6.86 19.50 10.61
N GLY A 65 -5.69 18.94 10.90
CA GLY A 65 -5.40 18.25 12.16
C GLY A 65 -5.10 16.76 11.99
N THR A 66 -5.33 15.97 13.03
CA THR A 66 -5.10 14.52 13.02
C THR A 66 -6.43 13.80 13.16
N PHE A 67 -6.67 12.79 12.32
CA PHE A 67 -7.94 12.06 12.24
C PHE A 67 -7.72 10.56 12.41
N ILE A 68 -8.71 9.85 12.96
CA ILE A 68 -8.68 8.39 13.10
C ILE A 68 -8.74 7.76 11.70
N SER A 69 -7.79 6.86 11.42
CA SER A 69 -7.69 6.16 10.15
C SER A 69 -8.86 5.20 9.95
N GLY A 70 -9.36 5.09 8.72
CA GLY A 70 -10.44 4.16 8.38
C GLY A 70 -10.01 2.71 8.25
N ASP A 71 -8.72 2.43 8.36
CA ASP A 71 -8.12 1.15 7.99
C ASP A 71 -7.50 0.42 9.19
N VAL A 72 -8.21 0.41 10.33
CA VAL A 72 -7.82 -0.43 11.48
C VAL A 72 -8.18 -1.88 11.13
N ARG A 73 -7.26 -2.55 10.43
CA ARG A 73 -7.20 -4.00 10.18
C ARG A 73 -8.56 -4.69 10.28
N ARG A 74 -9.42 -4.49 9.28
CA ARG A 74 -10.38 -5.55 8.98
C ARG A 74 -9.57 -6.72 8.39
N PRO A 75 -9.84 -7.98 8.81
CA PRO A 75 -9.47 -9.13 7.99
C PRO A 75 -9.90 -8.82 6.55
N VAL A 76 -9.11 -9.24 5.57
CA VAL A 76 -9.42 -9.08 4.15
C VAL A 76 -10.68 -9.90 3.84
N GLU A 77 -11.84 -9.40 4.24
CA GLU A 77 -13.11 -9.75 3.66
C GLU A 77 -13.06 -9.13 2.27
N THR A 78 -13.18 -10.00 1.26
CA THR A 78 -13.27 -9.64 -0.16
C THR A 78 -13.99 -8.30 -0.30
N MET A 79 -13.28 -7.30 -0.84
CA MET A 79 -13.79 -5.96 -1.11
C MET A 79 -15.18 -6.07 -1.73
N SER A 80 -16.19 -5.98 -0.89
CA SER A 80 -17.57 -5.87 -1.30
C SER A 80 -17.80 -4.37 -1.34
N GLU A 81 -18.09 -3.84 -2.53
CA GLU A 81 -18.33 -2.42 -2.72
C GLU A 81 -19.33 -1.93 -1.66
N PRO A 82 -19.00 -0.93 -0.85
CA PRO A 82 -19.96 -0.35 0.08
C PRO A 82 -21.06 0.31 -0.74
N VAL A 83 -22.32 -0.07 -0.47
CA VAL A 83 -23.52 0.38 -1.19
C VAL A 83 -23.72 1.92 -1.17
N GLU A 84 -22.94 2.66 -0.37
CA GLU A 84 -22.94 4.13 -0.28
C GLU A 84 -21.56 4.81 -0.49
N ALA A 85 -20.49 4.07 -0.81
CA ALA A 85 -19.18 4.68 -1.02
C ALA A 85 -19.11 5.37 -2.40
N ARG A 86 -18.74 6.65 -2.41
CA ARG A 86 -18.45 7.38 -3.66
C ARG A 86 -17.41 6.58 -4.45
N ILE A 87 -17.69 6.36 -5.73
CA ILE A 87 -16.76 5.66 -6.64
C ILE A 87 -15.43 6.42 -6.65
N ASN A 88 -14.37 5.77 -6.18
CA ASN A 88 -13.03 6.34 -6.14
C ASN A 88 -12.32 6.08 -7.48
N PHE A 89 -12.09 7.14 -8.26
CA PHE A 89 -11.38 7.09 -9.53
C PHE A 89 -9.88 7.47 -9.43
N GLU A 90 -9.36 7.76 -8.24
CA GLU A 90 -7.95 8.15 -8.06
C GLU A 90 -7.00 6.97 -8.26
N ALA A 91 -7.47 5.74 -8.08
CA ALA A 91 -6.69 4.53 -8.30
C ALA A 91 -7.30 3.67 -9.42
N ASN A 92 -6.51 3.43 -10.47
CA ASN A 92 -6.82 2.39 -11.44
C ASN A 92 -6.06 1.12 -11.04
N TYR A 93 -6.71 0.25 -10.29
CA TYR A 93 -6.13 -1.01 -9.84
C TYR A 93 -6.97 -2.18 -10.37
N PRO A 94 -6.51 -2.89 -11.42
CA PRO A 94 -7.27 -4.00 -11.97
C PRO A 94 -7.27 -5.17 -10.98
N LEU A 95 -8.45 -5.50 -10.46
CA LEU A 95 -8.70 -6.69 -9.62
C LEU A 95 -9.38 -7.78 -10.45
N LEU A 96 -8.65 -8.85 -10.73
CA LEU A 96 -9.25 -10.07 -11.27
C LEU A 96 -9.60 -11.02 -10.12
N PRO A 97 -10.74 -11.74 -10.16
CA PRO A 97 -11.14 -12.62 -9.06
C PRO A 97 -10.08 -13.67 -8.68
N GLN A 98 -9.21 -14.09 -9.60
CA GLN A 98 -8.14 -15.06 -9.36
C GLN A 98 -6.72 -14.46 -9.40
N GLN A 99 -6.60 -13.13 -9.35
CA GLN A 99 -5.31 -12.44 -9.51
C GLN A 99 -4.23 -12.97 -8.57
N TRP A 100 -4.55 -13.14 -7.28
CA TRP A 100 -3.60 -13.63 -6.28
C TRP A 100 -3.12 -15.04 -6.58
N ALA A 101 -4.01 -15.93 -7.04
CA ALA A 101 -3.64 -17.29 -7.43
C ALA A 101 -2.74 -17.29 -8.67
N MET A 102 -3.00 -16.41 -9.64
CA MET A 102 -2.15 -16.26 -10.83
C MET A 102 -0.77 -15.71 -10.49
N ILE A 103 -0.69 -14.72 -9.60
CA ILE A 103 0.57 -14.18 -9.08
C ILE A 103 1.34 -15.27 -8.36
N ALA A 104 0.71 -15.97 -7.41
CA ALA A 104 1.35 -17.06 -6.67
C ALA A 104 1.91 -18.14 -7.62
N LYS A 105 1.12 -18.53 -8.63
CA LYS A 105 1.56 -19.47 -9.67
C LYS A 105 2.78 -18.95 -10.45
N SER A 106 2.82 -17.65 -10.77
CA SER A 106 3.94 -17.05 -11.51
C SER A 106 5.24 -16.97 -10.70
N LEU A 107 5.14 -16.97 -9.37
CA LEU A 107 6.28 -16.93 -8.45
C LEU A 107 6.81 -18.31 -8.09
N ALA A 108 6.07 -19.38 -8.39
CA ALA A 108 6.47 -20.74 -8.10
C ALA A 108 7.80 -21.09 -8.79
N GLY A 109 8.75 -21.66 -8.04
CA GLY A 109 10.09 -22.01 -8.51
C GLY A 109 11.16 -20.94 -8.20
N LEU A 110 10.75 -19.71 -7.84
CA LEU A 110 11.68 -18.65 -7.43
C LEU A 110 12.27 -18.87 -6.02
N GLU A 111 11.78 -19.85 -5.26
CA GLU A 111 12.40 -20.27 -4.00
C GLU A 111 13.76 -20.94 -4.20
N ARG A 112 14.09 -21.36 -5.44
CA ARG A 112 15.37 -21.99 -5.77
C ARG A 112 16.41 -20.92 -6.14
N ILE A 113 17.60 -21.03 -5.54
CA ILE A 113 18.68 -20.04 -5.67
C ILE A 113 19.09 -19.81 -7.13
N ASP A 114 19.26 -20.88 -7.90
CA ASP A 114 19.64 -20.84 -9.33
C ASP A 114 18.63 -20.06 -10.18
N THR A 115 17.35 -20.28 -9.89
CA THR A 115 16.24 -19.66 -10.61
C THR A 115 16.11 -18.19 -10.22
N LEU A 116 16.26 -17.89 -8.93
CA LEU A 116 16.22 -16.53 -8.40
C LEU A 116 17.39 -15.67 -8.91
N GLU A 117 18.61 -16.23 -8.94
CA GLU A 117 19.79 -15.54 -9.48
C GLU A 117 19.60 -15.21 -10.97
N SER A 118 19.03 -16.14 -11.74
CA SER A 118 18.70 -15.90 -13.15
C SER A 118 17.64 -14.80 -13.31
N ALA A 119 16.59 -14.83 -12.49
CA ALA A 119 15.47 -13.89 -12.55
C ALA A 119 15.85 -12.46 -12.13
N LEU A 120 16.76 -12.32 -11.16
CA LEU A 120 17.20 -11.01 -10.62
C LEU A 120 18.45 -10.45 -11.31
N ARG A 121 18.98 -11.15 -12.32
CA ARG A 121 20.15 -10.70 -13.05
C ARG A 121 19.84 -9.40 -13.79
N VAL A 122 20.78 -8.45 -13.74
CA VAL A 122 20.65 -7.15 -14.42
C VAL A 122 20.34 -7.40 -15.90
N SER A 123 19.18 -6.91 -16.33
CA SER A 123 18.71 -7.03 -17.70
C SER A 123 18.72 -5.67 -18.38
N THR A 124 19.07 -5.64 -19.67
CA THR A 124 18.96 -4.45 -20.51
C THR A 124 17.51 -4.26 -20.97
N SER A 125 17.22 -3.16 -21.66
CA SER A 125 15.90 -2.88 -22.24
C SER A 125 15.41 -3.95 -23.23
N THR A 126 16.29 -4.80 -23.77
CA THR A 126 15.87 -5.91 -24.62
C THR A 126 15.39 -7.12 -23.84
N GLY A 127 15.72 -7.26 -22.55
CA GLY A 127 15.41 -8.45 -21.75
C GLY A 127 15.94 -9.76 -22.35
N THR A 128 15.37 -10.89 -21.92
CA THR A 128 15.72 -12.23 -22.42
C THR A 128 14.92 -12.60 -23.69
N LYS A 129 15.42 -13.56 -24.47
CA LYS A 129 14.70 -14.09 -25.64
C LYS A 129 13.34 -14.67 -25.25
N SER A 130 13.28 -15.43 -24.16
CA SER A 130 12.04 -16.04 -23.66
C SER A 130 11.02 -14.98 -23.24
N ALA A 131 11.45 -13.91 -22.56
CA ALA A 131 10.56 -12.81 -22.18
C ALA A 131 9.97 -12.10 -23.40
N ARG A 132 10.78 -11.80 -24.43
CA ARG A 132 10.28 -11.16 -25.66
C ARG A 132 9.28 -12.01 -26.42
N VAL A 133 9.53 -13.32 -26.54
CA VAL A 133 8.59 -14.26 -27.18
C VAL A 133 7.26 -14.33 -26.43
N ALA A 134 7.32 -14.45 -25.09
CA ALA A 134 6.12 -14.48 -24.27
C ALA A 134 5.33 -13.17 -24.36
N ALA A 135 6.01 -12.03 -24.32
CA ALA A 135 5.39 -10.72 -24.45
C ALA A 135 4.76 -10.50 -25.84
N ALA A 136 5.45 -10.86 -26.92
CA ALA A 136 4.92 -10.76 -28.28
C ALA A 136 3.65 -11.62 -28.45
N ALA A 137 3.67 -12.85 -27.95
CA ALA A 137 2.50 -13.73 -27.96
C ALA A 137 1.34 -13.17 -27.13
N TYR A 138 1.62 -12.58 -25.96
CA TYR A 138 0.60 -11.97 -25.10
C TYR A 138 -0.03 -10.71 -25.71
N LEU A 139 0.78 -9.88 -26.39
CA LEU A 139 0.33 -8.64 -27.01
C LEU A 139 -0.37 -8.87 -28.36
N ALA A 140 -0.24 -10.05 -28.96
CA ALA A 140 -0.88 -10.38 -30.22
C ALA A 140 -2.42 -10.27 -30.12
N ARG A 141 -3.00 -9.60 -31.09
CA ARG A 141 -4.43 -9.42 -31.32
C ARG A 141 -4.74 -9.76 -32.78
N LYS A 142 -6.02 -9.84 -33.13
CA LYS A 142 -6.48 -10.22 -34.48
C LYS A 142 -5.77 -9.45 -35.60
N ASP A 143 -5.58 -8.14 -35.43
CA ASP A 143 -5.03 -7.25 -36.45
C ASP A 143 -3.62 -6.71 -36.09
N TYR A 144 -2.98 -7.26 -35.06
CA TYR A 144 -1.68 -6.80 -34.58
C TYR A 144 -0.87 -7.95 -33.97
N ALA A 145 0.29 -8.26 -34.53
CA ALA A 145 1.17 -9.30 -34.02
C ALA A 145 2.63 -8.80 -34.09
N PRO A 146 3.20 -8.30 -32.98
CA PRO A 146 4.57 -7.79 -32.99
C PRO A 146 5.58 -8.94 -33.07
N GLN A 147 6.69 -8.73 -33.78
CA GLN A 147 7.83 -9.63 -33.72
C GLN A 147 8.53 -9.49 -32.36
N PRO A 148 9.05 -10.58 -31.77
CA PRO A 148 9.77 -10.51 -30.49
C PRO A 148 10.89 -9.46 -30.47
N GLU A 149 11.59 -9.27 -31.59
CA GLU A 149 12.70 -8.31 -31.73
C GLU A 149 12.25 -6.85 -31.65
N GLN A 150 10.94 -6.57 -31.80
CA GLN A 150 10.34 -5.25 -31.69
C GLN A 150 9.93 -4.91 -30.25
N ILE A 151 10.09 -5.84 -29.30
CA ILE A 151 9.69 -5.65 -27.90
C ILE A 151 10.87 -5.17 -27.05
N PHE A 152 10.67 -4.03 -26.40
CA PHE A 152 11.56 -3.47 -25.38
C PHE A 152 10.84 -3.35 -24.05
N PHE A 153 11.56 -3.65 -22.97
CA PHE A 153 11.09 -3.58 -21.59
C PHE A 153 11.58 -2.29 -20.94
N THR A 154 10.67 -1.62 -20.23
CA THR A 154 10.92 -0.39 -19.50
C THR A 154 10.40 -0.53 -18.07
N SER A 155 10.95 0.22 -17.13
CA SER A 155 10.54 0.13 -15.72
C SER A 155 9.19 0.78 -15.41
N ASN A 156 8.70 1.67 -16.29
CA ASN A 156 7.39 2.32 -16.12
C ASN A 156 6.90 2.94 -17.45
N GLY A 157 5.64 3.37 -17.46
CA GLY A 157 5.00 3.97 -18.63
C GLY A 157 5.64 5.27 -19.14
N LYS A 158 6.27 6.08 -18.28
CA LYS A 158 6.98 7.30 -18.73
C LYS A 158 8.19 6.95 -19.59
N GLN A 159 8.93 5.91 -19.19
CA GLN A 159 10.03 5.39 -19.99
C GLN A 159 9.54 4.74 -21.29
N SER A 160 8.40 4.04 -21.25
CA SER A 160 7.80 3.47 -22.47
C SER A 160 7.45 4.57 -23.48
N LEU A 161 6.82 5.65 -23.01
CA LEU A 161 6.48 6.81 -23.84
C LEU A 161 7.71 7.52 -24.40
N ALA A 162 8.76 7.67 -23.59
CA ALA A 162 9.99 8.31 -24.04
C ALA A 162 10.78 7.47 -25.08
N ALA A 163 10.52 6.17 -25.15
CA ALA A 163 11.18 5.25 -26.06
C ALA A 163 10.38 4.98 -27.36
N ALA A 164 9.13 5.46 -27.44
CA ALA A 164 8.23 5.33 -28.59
C ALA A 164 8.42 6.47 -29.58
#